data_AF-A0A670ISM9-F1
#
_entry.id   AF-A0A670ISM9-F1
#
_cell.length_a   1.000
_cell.length_b   1.000
_cell.length_c   1.000
_cell.angle_alpha   90.00
_cell.angle_beta   90.00
_cell.angle_gamma   90.00
#
_symmetry.space_group_name_H-M   'P 1'
#
loop_
_entity.id
_entity.type
_entity.pdbx_description
1 polymer ?
#
loop_
_entity_poly.entity_id
_entity_poly.type
_entity_poly.pdbx_seq_one_letter_code
_entity_poly.pdbx_strand_id
1 'polypeptide(L)' 'QIIQLAVFMLRFKGEADHWIGLRKDFNDTWIWADGLVVKGSENCAYLSKEFAIASRCHIPIKWICSHPDAKKIF' A
#
# COMPACT_ATOMS: atom_id res chain seq x y z
N GLN A 1 12.76 3.81 10.45
CA GLN A 1 13.20 3.37 9.11
C GLN A 1 11.97 2.90 8.32
N ILE A 2 11.00 3.80 8.09
CA ILE A 2 9.65 3.47 7.62
C ILE A 2 9.28 4.35 6.40
N ILE A 3 9.64 5.64 6.45
CA ILE A 3 9.49 6.62 5.36
C ILE A 3 10.13 6.15 4.03
N GLN A 4 11.22 5.38 4.08
CA GLN A 4 11.89 4.86 2.87
C GLN A 4 11.01 3.90 2.07
N LEU A 5 10.13 3.14 2.73
CA LEU A 5 9.34 2.12 2.06
C LEU A 5 8.24 2.74 1.18
N ALA A 6 7.57 3.79 1.67
CA ALA A 6 6.56 4.50 0.88
C ALA A 6 7.16 5.15 -0.38
N VAL A 7 8.32 5.80 -0.25
CA VAL A 7 9.06 6.39 -1.37
C VAL A 7 9.50 5.32 -2.37
N PHE A 8 10.03 4.20 -1.89
CA PHE A 8 10.42 3.08 -2.74
C PHE A 8 9.22 2.54 -3.54
N MET A 9 8.10 2.28 -2.86
CA MET A 9 6.91 1.72 -3.49
C MET A 9 6.34 2.66 -4.58
N LEU A 10 6.22 3.97 -4.28
CA LEU A 10 5.76 4.96 -5.28
C LEU A 10 6.74 5.10 -6.44
N ARG A 11 8.05 5.02 -6.19
CA ARG A 11 9.09 5.15 -7.23
C ARG A 11 9.14 3.95 -8.17
N PHE A 12 8.91 2.74 -7.67
CA PHE A 12 9.19 1.49 -8.38
C PHE A 12 7.96 0.66 -8.75
N LYS A 13 6.74 1.05 -8.39
CA LYS A 13 5.50 0.34 -8.79
C LYS A 13 5.26 0.26 -10.32
N GLY A 14 5.97 1.05 -11.11
CA GLY A 14 5.74 1.20 -12.55
C GLY A 14 4.51 2.05 -12.89
N GLU A 15 4.11 2.05 -14.16
CA GLU A 15 3.02 2.93 -14.64
C GLU A 15 1.63 2.50 -14.16
N ALA A 16 1.38 1.19 -14.05
CA ALA A 16 0.06 0.69 -13.68
C ALA A 16 -0.27 0.96 -12.20
N ASP A 17 -1.57 1.05 -11.92
CA ASP A 17 -2.09 1.05 -10.56
C ASP A 17 -2.07 -0.36 -10.00
N HIS A 18 -1.70 -0.45 -8.73
CA HIS A 18 -1.58 -1.74 -8.05
C HIS A 18 -2.24 -1.69 -6.68
N TRP A 19 -3.10 -2.66 -6.41
CA TRP A 19 -3.53 -2.97 -5.07
C TRP A 19 -2.30 -3.25 -4.19
N ILE A 20 -2.39 -2.75 -2.97
CA ILE A 20 -1.48 -3.08 -1.88
C ILE A 20 -2.28 -3.70 -0.75
N GLY A 21 -1.63 -4.55 0.05
CA GLY A 21 -2.25 -5.24 1.18
C GLY A 21 -2.60 -4.33 2.36
N LEU A 22 -3.21 -3.18 2.11
CA LEU A 22 -3.72 -2.26 3.13
C LEU A 22 -5.18 -2.54 3.42
N ARG A 23 -5.49 -2.64 4.71
CA ARG A 23 -6.85 -2.62 5.22
C ARG A 23 -6.90 -1.64 6.39
N LYS A 24 -8.05 -1.02 6.59
CA LYS A 24 -8.31 -0.27 7.82
C LYS A 24 -8.26 -1.23 9.01
N ASP A 25 -7.85 -0.70 10.16
CA ASP A 25 -7.98 -1.40 11.43
C ASP A 25 -9.42 -1.38 11.95
N PHE A 26 -9.62 -1.89 13.16
CA PHE A 26 -10.93 -1.91 13.81
C PHE A 26 -11.49 -0.52 14.12
N ASN A 27 -10.66 0.54 14.06
CA ASN A 27 -11.03 1.92 14.30
C ASN A 27 -11.15 2.73 12.99
N ASP A 28 -11.32 2.06 11.85
CA ASP A 28 -11.39 2.67 10.52
C ASP A 28 -10.15 3.51 10.13
N THR A 29 -9.03 3.28 10.80
CA THR A 29 -7.79 4.03 10.60
C THR A 29 -6.84 3.25 9.69
N TRP A 30 -6.18 3.94 8.77
CA TRP A 30 -5.15 3.35 7.93
C TRP A 30 -3.90 3.10 8.76
N ILE A 31 -3.63 1.83 9.09
CA ILE A 31 -2.36 1.44 9.73
C ILE A 31 -1.39 1.00 8.65
N TRP A 32 -0.51 1.89 8.21
CA TRP A 32 0.73 1.49 7.57
C TRP A 32 1.81 2.56 7.66
N ALA A 33 3.02 2.15 7.27
CA ALA A 33 4.27 2.89 7.29
C ALA A 33 4.10 4.42 7.30
N ASP A 34 4.51 5.06 8.41
CA ASP A 34 4.66 6.50 8.57
C ASP A 34 5.13 7.16 7.26
N GLY A 35 4.24 7.91 6.61
CA GLY A 35 4.51 8.67 5.39
C GLY A 35 3.61 8.37 4.19
N LEU A 36 2.90 7.23 4.14
CA LEU A 36 1.94 6.98 3.04
C LEU A 36 0.54 7.47 3.40
N VAL A 37 0.14 8.61 2.85
CA VAL A 37 -1.23 9.15 3.01
C VAL A 37 -2.18 8.42 2.06
N VAL A 38 -3.21 7.78 2.61
CA VAL A 38 -4.31 7.18 1.83
C VAL A 38 -5.45 8.19 1.70
N LYS A 39 -5.86 8.47 0.46
CA LYS A 39 -6.99 9.37 0.17
C LYS A 39 -8.27 8.58 -0.04
N GLY A 40 -9.37 9.03 0.55
CA GLY A 40 -10.70 8.42 0.42
C GLY A 40 -11.09 7.55 1.62
N SER A 41 -12.30 7.00 1.56
CA SER A 41 -12.98 6.35 2.70
C SER A 41 -13.33 4.88 2.49
N GLU A 42 -12.98 4.30 1.35
CA GLU A 42 -13.26 2.90 1.02
C GLU A 42 -12.33 1.91 1.75
N ASN A 43 -12.59 0.61 1.60
CA ASN A 43 -12.01 -0.43 2.46
C ASN A 43 -10.72 -1.07 1.94
N CYS A 44 -10.38 -0.88 0.67
CA CYS A 44 -9.12 -1.34 0.08
C CYS A 44 -8.36 -0.15 -0.50
N ALA A 45 -7.03 -0.24 -0.60
CA ALA A 45 -6.23 0.84 -1.16
C ALA A 45 -5.26 0.34 -2.24
N TYR A 46 -5.10 1.15 -3.28
CA TYR A 46 -4.13 0.94 -4.34
C TYR A 46 -3.16 2.10 -4.45
N LEU A 47 -1.97 1.84 -4.96
CA LEU A 47 -0.99 2.88 -5.28
C LEU A 47 -1.29 3.46 -6.65
N SER A 48 -1.65 4.74 -6.66
CA SER A 48 -1.64 5.58 -7.87
C SER A 48 -0.25 6.18 -8.08
N LYS A 49 -0.09 7.01 -9.11
CA LYS A 49 1.19 7.65 -9.45
C LYS A 49 1.83 8.43 -8.30
N GLU A 50 1.01 9.07 -7.45
CA GLU A 50 1.49 10.01 -6.42
C GLU A 50 1.02 9.65 -5.01
N PHE A 51 -0.09 8.91 -4.87
CA PHE A 51 -0.72 8.66 -3.58
C PHE A 51 -1.29 7.25 -3.49
N ALA A 52 -1.61 6.80 -2.28
CA ALA A 52 -2.52 5.70 -2.11
C ALA A 52 -3.97 6.20 -2.19
N ILE A 53 -4.83 5.47 -2.90
CA ILE A 53 -6.25 5.81 -3.07
C ILE A 53 -7.10 4.65 -2.56
N ALA A 54 -8.07 4.98 -1.71
CA ALA A 54 -9.08 4.05 -1.23
C ALA A 54 -10.11 3.77 -2.34
N SER A 55 -10.45 2.50 -2.54
CA SER A 55 -11.47 2.07 -3.50
C SER A 55 -12.16 0.77 -3.07
N ARG A 56 -13.26 0.44 -3.76
CA ARG A 56 -13.99 -0.82 -3.55
C ARG A 56 -13.09 -1.99 -3.95
N CYS A 57 -12.99 -3.00 -3.09
CA CYS A 57 -12.03 -4.10 -3.23
C CYS A 57 -12.20 -4.97 -4.49
N HIS A 58 -13.36 -4.93 -5.14
CA HIS A 58 -13.67 -5.78 -6.31
C HIS A 58 -13.21 -5.19 -7.65
N ILE A 59 -12.62 -3.99 -7.67
CA ILE A 59 -12.13 -3.39 -8.91
C ILE A 59 -10.93 -4.21 -9.43
N PRO A 60 -10.95 -4.64 -10.71
CA PRO A 60 -9.91 -5.51 -11.26
C PRO A 60 -8.66 -4.70 -11.62
N ILE A 61 -7.72 -4.59 -10.68
CA ILE A 61 -6.36 -4.05 -10.89
C ILE A 61 -5.30 -5.03 -10.38
N LYS A 62 -4.04 -4.82 -10.78
CA LYS A 62 -2.91 -5.70 -10.45
C LYS A 62 -2.54 -5.60 -8.96
N TRP A 63 -1.79 -6.57 -8.44
CA TRP A 63 -1.36 -6.60 -7.04
C TRP A 63 0.16 -6.46 -6.92
N ILE A 64 0.61 -5.76 -5.88
CA ILE A 64 1.98 -5.87 -5.37
C ILE A 64 1.93 -6.63 -4.05
N CYS A 65 2.67 -7.73 -3.98
CA CYS A 65 2.82 -8.53 -2.77
C CYS A 65 4.15 -8.21 -2.10
N SER A 66 4.17 -8.20 -0.77
CA SER A 66 5.40 -8.19 0.02
C SER A 66 5.60 -9.56 0.68
N HIS A 67 6.86 -9.97 0.74
CA HIS A 67 7.28 -11.13 1.50
C HIS A 67 8.47 -10.68 2.36
N PRO A 68 8.50 -10.97 3.67
CA PRO A 68 9.68 -10.69 4.49
C PRO A 68 10.89 -11.37 3.87
N ASP A 69 11.99 -10.65 3.71
CA ASP A 69 13.20 -11.25 3.15
C ASP A 69 13.60 -12.45 4.02
N ALA A 70 13.96 -13.58 3.41
CA ALA A 70 14.20 -14.84 4.12
C ALA A 70 15.51 -14.85 4.92
N LYS A 71 15.93 -13.72 5.49
CA LYS A 71 16.97 -13.68 6.51
C LYS A 71 16.42 -14.16 7.83
N LYS A 72 16.33 -15.48 7.92
CA LYS A 72 16.39 -16.20 9.19
C LYS A 72 17.86 -16.32 9.62
N ILE A 73 18.09 -15.89 10.86
CA ILE A 73 19.02 -16.46 11.84
C ILE A 73 20.51 -16.12 11.64
N PHE A 74 20.96 -15.11 12.39
CA PHE A 74 21.81 -15.38 13.56
C PHE A 74 21.07 -14.89 14.79
#